data_AF-D6Z5G0-F1
#
_entry.id   AF-D6Z5G0-F1
#
_cell.length_a   1.000
_cell.length_b   1.000
_cell.length_c   1.000
_cell.angle_alpha   90.00
_cell.angle_beta   90.00
_cell.angle_gamma   90.00
#
_symmetry.space_group_name_H-M   'P 1'
#
loop_
_entity.id
_entity.type
_entity.pdbx_description
1 polymer ?
#
loop_
_entity_poly.entity_id
_entity_poly.type
_entity_poly.pdbx_seq_one_letter_code
_entity_poly.pdbx_strand_id
1 'polypeptide(L)'
;MYKVNQIQQALLEMDGSAFQKLADAYLVEKGIGRVNSIGSVIAANKVKKGTPDTLFATPEGKYIFAEYTTQQSSLLHKMKGDLDKCFDENKTGVPIEKIERVVFCFTGKLDAAEENELAEVCGRMGVNLDLFGIDALAFDFYNKYPGLASYCQIWCTESSGGHPHRLI
;
A
#
# COMPACT_ATOMS: atom_id res chain seq x y z
N MET A 1 -6.25 -15.21 17.60
CA MET A 1 -5.25 -14.18 17.96
C MET A 1 -3.82 -14.61 17.60
N TYR A 2 -3.35 -15.81 17.98
CA TYR A 2 -1.98 -16.29 17.63
C TYR A 2 -1.62 -16.13 16.14
N LYS A 3 -2.52 -16.50 15.22
CA LYS A 3 -2.30 -16.38 13.77
C LYS A 3 -2.19 -14.93 13.26
N VAL A 4 -2.90 -13.98 13.88
CA VAL A 4 -2.80 -12.54 13.52
C VAL A 4 -1.41 -12.02 13.91
N ASN A 5 -0.92 -12.39 15.09
CA ASN A 5 0.42 -12.02 15.55
C ASN A 5 1.52 -12.59 14.64
N GLN A 6 1.35 -13.82 14.13
CA GLN A 6 2.28 -14.41 13.15
C GLN A 6 2.29 -13.63 11.84
N ILE A 7 1.13 -13.20 11.34
CA ILE A 7 1.05 -12.37 10.14
C ILE A 7 1.72 -11.02 10.36
N GLN A 8 1.50 -10.37 11.51
CA GLN A 8 2.19 -9.11 11.85
C GLN A 8 3.72 -9.29 11.85
N GLN A 9 4.25 -10.34 12.47
CA GLN A 9 5.70 -10.59 12.46
C GLN A 9 6.22 -10.81 11.04
N ALA A 10 5.52 -11.61 10.22
CA ALA A 10 5.90 -11.80 8.83
C ALA A 10 5.92 -10.47 8.04
N LEU A 11 4.95 -9.59 8.26
CA LEU A 11 4.90 -8.27 7.61
C LEU A 11 6.05 -7.36 8.05
N LEU A 12 6.49 -7.44 9.31
CA LEU A 12 7.64 -6.66 9.81
C LEU A 12 8.97 -7.13 9.24
N GLU A 13 9.10 -8.43 8.94
CA GLU A 13 10.31 -9.05 8.41
C GLU A 13 10.42 -8.96 6.88
N MET A 14 9.32 -8.61 6.19
CA MET A 14 9.31 -8.46 4.74
C MET A 14 10.17 -7.28 4.28
N ASP A 15 10.95 -7.49 3.22
CA ASP A 15 11.60 -6.38 2.53
C ASP A 15 10.57 -5.52 1.78
N GLY A 16 10.95 -4.28 1.44
CA GLY A 16 10.04 -3.32 0.82
C GLY A 16 9.45 -3.79 -0.51
N SER A 17 10.19 -4.57 -1.30
CA SER A 17 9.71 -5.07 -2.60
C SER A 17 8.70 -6.21 -2.45
N ALA A 18 8.92 -7.10 -1.47
CA ALA A 18 7.99 -8.15 -1.11
C ALA A 18 6.69 -7.57 -0.53
N PHE A 19 6.83 -6.60 0.37
CA PHE A 19 5.71 -5.91 0.98
C PHE A 19 4.87 -5.16 -0.05
N GLN A 20 5.50 -4.43 -0.99
CA GLN A 20 4.80 -3.76 -2.09
C GLN A 20 3.93 -4.73 -2.91
N LYS A 21 4.48 -5.88 -3.33
CA LYS A 21 3.73 -6.87 -4.10
C LYS A 21 2.53 -7.44 -3.33
N LEU A 22 2.71 -7.71 -2.04
CA LEU A 22 1.63 -8.19 -1.19
C LEU A 22 0.55 -7.10 -0.99
N ALA A 23 0.96 -5.85 -0.80
CA ALA A 23 0.05 -4.72 -0.68
C ALA A 23 -0.71 -4.46 -1.98
N ASP A 24 -0.07 -4.52 -3.14
CA ASP A 24 -0.74 -4.43 -4.45
C ASP A 24 -1.84 -5.50 -4.58
N ALA A 25 -1.50 -6.77 -4.26
CA ALA A 25 -2.46 -7.87 -4.30
C ALA A 25 -3.64 -7.63 -3.35
N TYR A 26 -3.36 -7.15 -2.14
CA TYR A 26 -4.38 -6.77 -1.17
C TYR A 26 -5.32 -5.68 -1.68
N LEU A 27 -4.81 -4.62 -2.29
CA LEU A 27 -5.63 -3.52 -2.82
C LEU A 27 -6.53 -3.99 -3.97
N VAL A 28 -6.04 -4.90 -4.82
CA VAL A 28 -6.84 -5.53 -5.88
C VAL A 28 -7.95 -6.39 -5.29
N GLU A 29 -7.64 -7.29 -4.34
CA GLU A 29 -8.64 -8.15 -3.68
C GLU A 29 -9.69 -7.33 -2.91
N LYS A 30 -9.29 -6.20 -2.33
CA LYS A 30 -10.19 -5.26 -1.64
C LYS A 30 -11.06 -4.44 -2.60
N GLY A 31 -10.78 -4.48 -3.90
CA GLY A 31 -11.51 -3.73 -4.92
C GLY A 31 -11.13 -2.25 -5.01
N ILE A 32 -10.01 -1.84 -4.41
CA ILE A 32 -9.47 -0.47 -4.49
C ILE A 32 -8.81 -0.22 -5.85
N GLY A 33 -8.48 -1.26 -6.61
CA GLY A 33 -8.00 -1.13 -7.98
C GLY A 33 -8.45 -2.31 -8.84
N ARG A 34 -8.48 -2.11 -10.17
CA ARG A 34 -8.66 -3.20 -11.13
C ARG A 34 -7.36 -3.44 -11.89
N VAL A 35 -7.02 -4.71 -12.12
CA VAL A 35 -6.03 -5.15 -13.11
C VAL A 35 -6.61 -5.05 -14.52
N ASN A 36 -7.26 -3.93 -14.86
CA ASN A 36 -7.68 -3.67 -16.23
C ASN A 36 -6.64 -2.78 -16.88
N SER A 37 -5.53 -3.41 -17.25
CA SER A 37 -4.45 -2.88 -18.08
C SER A 37 -4.97 -2.51 -19.48
N ILE A 38 -5.65 -1.37 -19.60
CA ILE A 38 -5.84 -0.70 -20.90
C ILE A 38 -5.49 0.79 -20.78
N GLY A 39 -5.69 1.42 -19.62
CA GLY A 39 -5.29 2.82 -19.36
C GLY A 39 -3.91 3.01 -18.69
N SER A 40 -3.42 1.98 -17.98
CA SER A 40 -2.23 2.05 -17.10
C SER A 40 -0.96 2.43 -17.87
N VAL A 41 -0.84 2.02 -19.13
CA VAL A 41 0.35 2.27 -19.97
C VAL A 41 0.48 3.74 -20.37
N ILE A 42 -0.63 4.49 -20.49
CA ILE A 42 -0.59 5.88 -20.97
C ILE A 42 -0.16 6.83 -19.83
N ALA A 43 -0.60 6.57 -18.60
CA ALA A 43 -0.19 7.35 -17.43
C ALA A 43 1.19 6.94 -16.89
N ALA A 44 1.49 5.63 -16.82
CA ALA A 44 2.78 5.13 -16.35
C ALA A 44 3.97 5.61 -17.20
N ASN A 45 3.75 5.89 -18.49
CA ASN A 45 4.79 6.47 -19.36
C ASN A 45 5.10 7.94 -19.06
N LYS A 46 4.22 8.68 -18.36
CA LYS A 46 4.45 10.07 -17.95
C LYS A 46 4.93 10.21 -16.51
N VAL A 47 4.57 9.26 -15.65
CA VAL A 47 5.04 9.19 -14.27
C VAL A 47 6.55 8.96 -14.26
N LYS A 48 7.32 9.82 -13.58
CA LYS A 48 8.74 9.54 -13.31
C LYS A 48 8.81 8.26 -12.46
N LYS A 49 9.72 7.34 -12.80
CA LYS A 49 9.88 6.04 -12.12
C LYS A 49 9.77 6.21 -10.59
N GLY A 50 8.73 5.61 -10.00
CA GLY A 50 8.57 5.45 -8.55
C GLY A 50 7.76 6.53 -7.82
N THR A 51 6.90 7.31 -8.48
CA THR A 51 5.92 8.15 -7.75
C THR A 51 4.59 8.33 -8.53
N PRO A 52 3.47 7.74 -8.09
CA PRO A 52 3.37 6.90 -6.89
C PRO A 52 4.09 5.55 -7.06
N ASP A 53 4.29 4.80 -5.98
CA ASP A 53 4.80 3.42 -6.05
C ASP A 53 3.93 2.55 -6.98
N THR A 54 2.60 2.66 -6.83
CA THR A 54 1.61 2.06 -7.73
C THR A 54 0.49 3.05 -8.06
N LEU A 55 0.00 3.00 -9.30
CA LEU A 55 -1.12 3.81 -9.79
C LEU A 55 -2.22 2.90 -10.33
N PHE A 56 -3.44 3.03 -9.79
CA PHE A 56 -4.64 2.36 -10.29
C PHE A 56 -5.57 3.37 -10.96
N ALA A 57 -6.12 2.99 -12.12
CA ALA A 57 -7.17 3.77 -12.77
C ALA A 57 -8.55 3.32 -12.26
N THR A 58 -9.44 4.27 -12.01
CA THR A 58 -10.83 4.00 -11.65
C THR A 58 -11.73 3.98 -12.89
N PRO A 59 -12.88 3.28 -12.84
CA PRO A 59 -13.87 3.30 -13.94
C PRO A 59 -14.34 4.71 -14.31
N GLU A 60 -14.31 5.64 -13.36
CA GLU A 60 -14.72 7.03 -13.50
C GLU A 60 -13.64 7.92 -14.17
N GLY A 61 -12.49 7.33 -14.54
CA GLY A 61 -11.39 8.04 -15.19
C GLY A 61 -10.52 8.87 -14.23
N LYS A 62 -10.62 8.60 -12.92
CA LYS A 62 -9.72 9.13 -11.90
C LYS A 62 -8.63 8.10 -11.55
N TYR A 63 -7.74 8.50 -10.65
CA TYR A 63 -6.60 7.71 -10.23
C TYR A 63 -6.56 7.50 -8.72
N ILE A 64 -6.05 6.34 -8.34
CA ILE A 64 -5.75 5.96 -6.98
C ILE A 64 -4.25 5.76 -6.90
N PHE A 65 -3.61 6.55 -6.06
CA PHE A 65 -2.17 6.46 -5.83
C PHE A 65 -1.93 5.62 -4.60
N ALA A 66 -1.05 4.62 -4.70
CA ALA A 66 -0.69 3.77 -3.60
C ALA A 66 0.80 3.89 -3.30
N GLU A 67 1.09 4.03 -2.01
CA GLU A 67 2.43 4.19 -1.44
C GLU A 67 2.68 3.12 -0.37
N TYR A 68 3.89 2.60 -0.32
CA TYR A 68 4.23 1.48 0.54
C TYR A 68 5.46 1.77 1.41
N THR A 69 5.39 1.44 2.69
CA THR A 69 6.54 1.65 3.56
C THR A 69 6.66 0.64 4.69
N THR A 70 7.83 0.02 4.77
CA THR A 70 8.22 -0.82 5.93
C THR A 70 8.93 -0.01 7.02
N GLN A 71 9.12 1.30 6.81
CA GLN A 71 9.82 2.19 7.73
C GLN A 71 9.06 2.38 9.06
N GLN A 72 9.79 2.24 10.16
CA GLN A 72 9.23 2.31 11.51
C GLN A 72 9.42 3.70 12.16
N SER A 73 10.57 4.33 11.95
CA SER A 73 10.90 5.64 12.52
C SER A 73 10.52 6.78 11.57
N SER A 74 10.14 7.94 12.11
CA SER A 74 9.82 9.14 11.31
C SER A 74 8.78 8.88 10.21
N LEU A 75 7.83 7.96 10.47
CA LEU A 75 6.86 7.50 9.49
C LEU A 75 6.01 8.65 8.95
N LEU A 76 5.49 9.51 9.82
CA LEU A 76 4.73 10.70 9.44
C LEU A 76 5.51 11.60 8.47
N HIS A 77 6.80 11.86 8.76
CA HIS A 77 7.63 12.69 7.89
C HIS A 77 7.79 12.07 6.50
N LYS A 78 8.02 10.75 6.43
CA LYS A 78 8.11 10.02 5.16
C LYS A 78 6.80 10.10 4.39
N MET A 79 5.66 9.81 5.03
CA MET A 79 4.35 9.82 4.37
C MET A 79 3.97 11.21 3.86
N LYS A 80 4.29 12.29 4.59
CA LYS A 80 4.13 13.66 4.08
C LYS A 80 5.02 13.91 2.87
N GLY A 81 6.28 13.49 2.93
CA GLY A 81 7.19 13.62 1.78
C GLY A 81 6.72 12.83 0.56
N ASP A 82 6.07 11.68 0.75
CA ASP A 82 5.50 10.88 -0.32
C ASP A 82 4.19 11.53 -0.86
N LEU A 83 3.35 12.11 0.01
CA LEU A 83 2.20 12.95 -0.39
C LEU A 83 2.61 14.17 -1.21
N ASP A 84 3.64 14.92 -0.77
CA ASP A 84 4.16 16.07 -1.49
C ASP A 84 4.63 15.71 -2.91
N LYS A 85 5.19 14.50 -3.08
CA LYS A 85 5.54 14.00 -4.43
C LYS A 85 4.32 13.58 -5.22
N CYS A 86 3.34 12.92 -4.58
CA CYS A 86 2.08 12.51 -5.20
C CYS A 86 1.28 13.69 -5.73
N PHE A 87 1.31 14.83 -5.04
CA PHE A 87 0.60 16.05 -5.44
C PHE A 87 1.44 16.98 -6.33
N ASP A 88 2.67 16.59 -6.69
CA ASP A 88 3.49 17.33 -7.65
C ASP A 88 3.24 16.81 -9.07
N GLU A 89 2.43 17.54 -9.83
CA GLU A 89 2.09 17.20 -11.22
C GLU A 89 3.32 17.09 -12.13
N ASN A 90 4.44 17.76 -11.80
CA ASN A 90 5.68 17.63 -12.58
C ASN A 90 6.42 16.32 -12.31
N LYS A 91 6.09 15.63 -11.22
CA LYS A 91 6.62 14.29 -10.91
C LYS A 91 5.70 13.20 -11.43
N THR A 92 4.40 13.34 -11.19
CA THR A 92 3.41 12.31 -11.50
C THR A 92 2.88 12.42 -12.93
N GLY A 93 2.89 13.61 -13.53
CA GLY A 93 2.25 13.87 -14.82
C GLY A 93 0.72 13.76 -14.76
N VAL A 94 0.14 13.73 -13.56
CA VAL A 94 -1.29 13.59 -13.30
C VAL A 94 -1.78 14.83 -12.54
N PRO A 95 -2.78 15.55 -13.06
CA PRO A 95 -3.37 16.67 -12.36
C PRO A 95 -4.02 16.25 -11.04
N ILE A 96 -3.90 17.08 -10.00
CA ILE A 96 -4.41 16.75 -8.66
C ILE A 96 -5.91 16.44 -8.68
N GLU A 97 -6.71 17.15 -9.49
CA GLU A 97 -8.15 16.95 -9.62
C GLU A 97 -8.55 15.57 -10.18
N LYS A 98 -7.59 14.87 -10.81
CA LYS A 98 -7.77 13.49 -11.29
C LYS A 98 -7.39 12.46 -10.25
N ILE A 99 -6.79 12.85 -9.14
CA ILE A 99 -6.47 11.95 -8.03
C ILE A 99 -7.72 11.84 -7.16
N GLU A 100 -8.30 10.65 -7.09
CA GLU A 100 -9.47 10.38 -6.25
C GLU A 100 -9.06 10.14 -4.79
N ARG A 101 -7.98 9.37 -4.61
CA ARG A 101 -7.47 9.02 -3.29
C ARG A 101 -5.99 8.69 -3.32
N VAL A 102 -5.35 8.84 -2.17
CA VAL A 102 -4.06 8.23 -1.85
C VAL A 102 -4.30 7.12 -0.82
N VAL A 103 -3.64 5.98 -1.02
CA VAL A 103 -3.70 4.82 -0.15
C VAL A 103 -2.29 4.54 0.37
N PHE A 104 -2.13 4.40 1.67
CA PHE A 104 -0.89 3.91 2.26
C PHE A 104 -1.07 2.53 2.86
N CYS A 105 -0.20 1.59 2.49
CA CYS A 105 0.01 0.39 3.29
C CYS A 105 1.36 0.51 4.00
N PHE A 106 1.38 0.30 5.31
CA PHE A 106 2.58 0.52 6.11
C PHE A 106 2.70 -0.42 7.31
N THR A 107 3.93 -0.70 7.73
CA THR A 107 4.20 -1.58 8.87
C THR A 107 4.53 -0.83 10.16
N GLY A 108 4.79 0.49 10.08
CA GLY A 108 5.02 1.33 11.25
C GLY A 108 3.72 1.68 11.97
N LYS A 109 3.81 2.55 12.98
CA LYS A 109 2.66 3.05 13.73
C LYS A 109 2.52 4.56 13.57
N LEU A 110 1.28 5.00 13.45
CA LEU A 110 0.87 6.38 13.59
C LEU A 110 0.00 6.49 14.83
N ASP A 111 0.08 7.61 15.53
CA ASP A 111 -0.94 7.97 16.50
C ASP A 111 -2.12 8.71 15.84
N ALA A 112 -3.19 8.92 16.59
CA ALA A 112 -4.41 9.55 16.08
C ALA A 112 -4.20 11.00 15.60
N ALA A 113 -3.25 11.74 16.19
CA ALA A 113 -2.93 13.10 15.76
C ALA A 113 -2.16 13.08 14.44
N GLU A 114 -1.22 12.14 14.29
CA GLU A 114 -0.47 11.94 13.04
C GLU A 114 -1.39 11.48 11.88
N GLU A 115 -2.33 10.56 12.15
CA GLU A 115 -3.35 10.16 11.16
C GLU A 115 -4.24 11.34 10.74
N ASN A 116 -4.70 12.13 11.71
CA ASN A 116 -5.51 13.32 11.43
C ASN A 116 -4.73 14.34 10.58
N GLU A 117 -3.44 14.53 10.86
CA GLU A 117 -2.62 15.46 10.08
C GLU A 117 -2.47 15.03 8.62
N LEU A 118 -2.29 13.73 8.36
CA LEU A 118 -2.28 13.21 6.99
C LEU A 118 -3.63 13.39 6.29
N ALA A 119 -4.73 13.16 7.02
CA ALA A 119 -6.08 13.36 6.50
C ALA A 119 -6.34 14.83 6.15
N GLU A 120 -5.87 15.78 6.96
CA GLU A 120 -5.96 17.22 6.69
C GLU A 120 -5.12 17.62 5.47
N VAL A 121 -3.92 17.05 5.28
CA VAL A 121 -3.11 17.28 4.08
C VAL A 121 -3.88 16.85 2.82
N CYS A 122 -4.45 15.64 2.80
CA CYS A 122 -5.19 15.15 1.63
C CYS A 122 -6.51 15.91 1.43
N GLY A 123 -7.24 16.20 2.52
CA GLY A 123 -8.50 16.93 2.50
C GLY A 123 -8.37 18.35 1.93
N ARG A 124 -7.27 19.05 2.22
CA ARG A 124 -6.97 20.37 1.62
C ARG A 124 -6.80 20.30 0.10
N MET A 125 -6.39 19.15 -0.43
CA MET A 125 -6.23 18.91 -1.86
C MET A 125 -7.49 18.34 -2.51
N GLY A 126 -8.56 18.07 -1.74
CA GLY A 126 -9.77 17.42 -2.23
C GLY A 126 -9.58 15.94 -2.57
N VAL A 127 -8.57 15.30 -1.98
CA VAL A 127 -8.19 13.90 -2.22
C VAL A 127 -8.51 13.08 -0.98
N ASN A 128 -9.09 11.88 -1.16
CA ASN A 128 -9.37 10.99 -0.02
C ASN A 128 -8.09 10.28 0.45
N LEU A 129 -8.04 9.90 1.73
CA LEU A 129 -6.92 9.16 2.30
C LEU A 129 -7.40 7.83 2.91
N ASP A 130 -6.79 6.73 2.50
CA ASP A 130 -6.97 5.41 3.09
C ASP A 130 -5.66 4.94 3.75
N LEU A 131 -5.70 4.59 5.04
CA LEU A 131 -4.54 4.14 5.81
C LEU A 131 -4.71 2.67 6.20
N PHE A 132 -3.80 1.81 5.76
CA PHE A 132 -3.72 0.40 6.11
C PHE A 132 -2.42 0.11 6.86
N GLY A 133 -2.46 0.31 8.18
CA GLY A 133 -1.40 -0.10 9.08
C GLY A 133 -1.33 -1.62 9.25
N ILE A 134 -0.27 -2.07 9.92
CA ILE A 134 0.03 -3.49 10.13
C ILE A 134 -1.14 -4.28 10.74
N ASP A 135 -1.87 -3.67 11.67
CA ASP A 135 -3.00 -4.32 12.33
C ASP A 135 -4.16 -4.53 11.35
N ALA A 136 -4.51 -3.50 10.58
CA ALA A 136 -5.56 -3.58 9.57
C ALA A 136 -5.24 -4.66 8.52
N LEU A 137 -4.00 -4.68 8.03
CA LEU A 137 -3.52 -5.69 7.08
C LEU A 137 -3.61 -7.10 7.67
N ALA A 138 -3.06 -7.31 8.88
CA ALA A 138 -3.04 -8.63 9.50
C ALA A 138 -4.46 -9.16 9.79
N PHE A 139 -5.37 -8.31 10.24
CA PHE A 139 -6.76 -8.70 10.47
C PHE A 139 -7.50 -9.01 9.15
N ASP A 140 -7.29 -8.23 8.09
CA ASP A 140 -7.92 -8.48 6.79
C ASP A 140 -7.35 -9.75 6.14
N PHE A 141 -6.04 -9.99 6.19
CA PHE A 141 -5.43 -11.23 5.69
C PHE A 141 -5.92 -12.44 6.46
N TYR A 142 -6.08 -12.34 7.78
CA TYR A 142 -6.56 -13.46 8.57
C TYR A 142 -8.05 -13.79 8.30
N ASN A 143 -8.91 -12.77 8.21
CA ASN A 143 -10.36 -12.97 8.20
C ASN A 143 -11.00 -12.94 6.82
N LYS A 144 -10.49 -12.11 5.91
CA LYS A 144 -11.14 -11.81 4.61
C LYS A 144 -10.36 -12.41 3.45
N TYR A 145 -9.03 -12.37 3.52
CA TYR A 145 -8.15 -12.79 2.43
C TYR A 145 -7.13 -13.84 2.89
N PRO A 146 -7.57 -15.01 3.39
CA PRO A 146 -6.67 -16.03 3.93
C PRO A 146 -5.66 -16.55 2.89
N GLY A 147 -5.97 -16.47 1.59
CA GLY A 147 -5.01 -16.79 0.53
C GLY A 147 -3.79 -15.85 0.50
N LEU A 148 -3.95 -14.58 0.87
CA LEU A 148 -2.83 -13.63 1.00
C LEU A 148 -2.00 -13.92 2.25
N ALA A 149 -2.61 -14.42 3.32
CA ALA A 149 -1.87 -14.86 4.52
C ALA A 149 -0.90 -16.01 4.21
N SER A 150 -1.21 -16.87 3.23
CA SER A 150 -0.29 -17.92 2.78
C SER A 150 0.97 -17.35 2.10
N TYR A 151 0.89 -16.17 1.47
CA TYR A 151 2.05 -15.49 0.91
C TYR A 151 3.06 -15.10 2.00
N CYS A 152 2.55 -14.64 3.16
CA CYS A 152 3.37 -14.39 4.35
C CYS A 152 4.04 -15.67 4.89
N GLN A 153 3.32 -16.81 4.87
CA GLN A 153 3.85 -18.09 5.35
C GLN A 153 4.97 -18.65 4.45
N ILE A 154 4.80 -18.54 3.12
CA ILE A 154 5.82 -18.93 2.15
C ILE A 154 7.09 -18.10 2.36
N TRP A 155 6.94 -16.78 2.53
CA TRP A 155 8.05 -15.89 2.83
C TRP A 155 8.77 -16.25 4.13
N CYS A 156 8.05 -16.51 5.23
CA CYS A 156 8.69 -16.96 6.48
C CYS A 156 9.49 -18.26 6.29
N THR A 157 9.01 -19.21 5.47
CA THR A 157 9.77 -20.46 5.20
C THR A 157 11.01 -20.23 4.36
N GLU A 158 10.95 -19.34 3.37
CA GLU A 158 12.11 -19.03 2.51
C GLU A 158 13.18 -18.21 3.24
N SER A 159 12.79 -17.24 4.07
CA SER A 159 13.72 -16.41 4.86
C SER A 159 14.46 -17.17 5.98
N SER A 160 13.89 -18.28 6.45
CA SER A 160 14.47 -19.10 7.54
C SER A 160 15.37 -20.25 7.05
N GLY A 161 15.62 -20.36 5.73
CA GLY A 161 16.44 -21.42 5.14
C GLY A 161 15.84 -22.84 5.28
N GLY A 162 14.59 -22.95 5.71
CA GLY A 162 13.88 -24.20 5.90
C GLY A 162 13.10 -24.59 4.64
N HIS A 163 13.28 -25.82 4.16
CA HIS A 163 12.50 -26.34 3.04
C HIS A 163 10.98 -26.20 3.28
N PRO A 164 10.21 -25.78 2.26
CA PRO A 164 8.78 -25.56 2.42
C PRO A 164 8.07 -26.90 2.59
N HIS A 165 7.57 -27.17 3.80
CA HIS A 165 6.58 -28.22 3.98
C HIS A 165 5.25 -27.73 3.40
N ARG A 166 4.94 -28.17 2.18
CA ARG A 166 3.60 -28.06 1.60
C ARG A 166 2.59 -28.75 2.54
N LEU A 167 1.72 -27.98 3.15
CA LEU A 167 0.45 -28.48 3.67
C LEU A 167 -0.57 -28.35 2.54
N ILE A 168 -0.96 -29.50 2.01
CA ILE A 168 -2.17 -29.74 1.22
C ILE A 168 -3.36 -29.79 2.19
#